data_AF-A0A524AWB9-F1
#
_entry.id   AF-A0A524AWB9-F1
#
_cell.length_a   1.000
_cell.length_b   1.000
_cell.length_c   1.000
_cell.angle_alpha   90.00
_cell.angle_beta   90.00
_cell.angle_gamma   90.00
#
_symmetry.space_group_name_H-M   'P 1'
#
loop_
_entity.id
_entity.type
_entity.pdbx_description
1 polymer ?
#
loop_
_entity_poly.entity_id
_entity_poly.type
_entity_poly.pdbx_seq_one_letter_code
_entity_poly.pdbx_strand_id
1 'polypeptide(L)'
;MKTRKASLAWSVLAIVTLLSLVLAACGPKPTEAPPPTEAPAPTEAPEVKFRVGMVSDVGGIDDASFNENTWKGLQDAQEQLGVEA
;
A
#
# COMPACT_ATOMS: atom_id res chain seq x y z
N MET A 1 -3.01 -39.41 59.09
CA MET A 1 -2.32 -38.40 58.24
C MET A 1 -2.28 -38.75 56.75
N LYS A 2 -2.22 -40.03 56.35
CA LYS A 2 -2.11 -40.47 54.94
C LYS A 2 -3.31 -40.09 54.07
N THR A 3 -4.53 -40.16 54.62
CA THR A 3 -5.79 -39.83 53.91
C THR A 3 -6.03 -38.33 53.71
N ARG A 4 -5.61 -37.49 54.67
CA ARG A 4 -5.74 -36.02 54.59
C ARG A 4 -4.79 -35.38 53.55
N LYS A 5 -3.64 -36.01 53.33
CA LYS A 5 -2.69 -35.60 52.27
C LYS A 5 -3.20 -36.00 50.89
N ALA A 6 -3.83 -37.18 50.78
CA ALA A 6 -4.47 -37.63 49.55
C ALA A 6 -5.69 -36.75 49.18
N SER A 7 -6.53 -36.39 50.16
CA SER A 7 -7.66 -35.48 49.92
C SER A 7 -7.20 -34.08 49.52
N LEU A 8 -6.14 -33.55 50.13
CA LEU A 8 -5.57 -32.25 49.73
C LEU A 8 -4.98 -32.30 48.31
N ALA A 9 -4.29 -33.38 47.95
CA ALA A 9 -3.75 -33.56 46.60
C ALA A 9 -4.86 -33.65 45.54
N TRP A 10 -5.98 -34.31 45.85
CA TRP A 10 -7.14 -34.41 44.95
C TRP A 10 -7.89 -33.08 44.82
N SER A 11 -8.03 -32.32 45.92
CA SER A 11 -8.58 -30.96 45.88
C SER A 11 -7.71 -30.02 45.03
N VAL A 12 -6.39 -30.07 45.19
CA VAL A 12 -5.47 -29.26 44.38
C VAL A 12 -5.56 -29.65 42.91
N LEU A 13 -5.60 -30.95 42.59
CA LEU A 13 -5.73 -31.42 41.21
C LEU A 13 -7.05 -30.95 40.58
N ALA A 14 -8.16 -31.03 41.31
CA ALA A 14 -9.47 -30.56 40.85
C ALA A 14 -9.53 -29.05 40.63
N ILE A 15 -8.86 -28.27 41.48
CA ILE A 15 -8.77 -26.81 41.33
C ILE A 15 -7.94 -26.45 40.09
N VAL A 16 -6.81 -27.12 39.88
CA VAL A 16 -5.93 -26.88 38.72
C VAL A 16 -6.62 -27.23 37.40
N THR A 17 -7.38 -28.33 37.35
CA THR A 17 -8.14 -28.69 36.15
C THR A 17 -9.29 -27.72 35.86
N LEU A 18 -9.97 -27.22 36.90
CA LEU A 18 -11.01 -26.20 36.69
C LEU A 18 -10.42 -24.87 36.17
N LEU A 19 -9.27 -24.45 36.71
CA LEU A 19 -8.57 -23.24 36.28
C LEU A 19 -8.09 -23.35 34.82
N SER A 20 -7.60 -24.51 34.38
CA SER A 20 -7.15 -24.68 33.00
C SER A 20 -8.31 -24.62 31.99
N LEU A 21 -9.50 -25.11 32.34
CA LEU A 21 -10.72 -24.99 31.54
C LEU A 21 -11.16 -23.53 31.35
N VAL A 22 -11.03 -22.69 32.38
CA VAL A 22 -11.35 -21.25 32.30
C VAL A 22 -10.38 -20.52 31.38
N LEU A 23 -9.09 -20.89 31.38
CA LEU A 23 -8.10 -20.28 30.47
C LEU A 23 -8.36 -20.60 28.99
N ALA A 24 -8.94 -21.77 28.69
CA ALA A 24 -9.27 -22.17 27.31
C ALA A 24 -10.49 -21.42 26.73
N ALA A 25 -11.26 -20.71 27.56
CA ALA A 25 -12.48 -20.00 27.14
C ALA A 25 -12.23 -18.68 26.40
N CYS A 26 -11.00 -18.16 26.39
CA CYS A 26 -10.62 -16.94 25.66
C CYS A 26 -10.08 -17.21 24.25
N GLY A 27 -10.55 -18.26 23.58
CA GLY A 27 -10.29 -18.47 22.16
C GLY A 27 -11.01 -17.43 21.29
N PRO A 28 -10.42 -16.97 20.18
CA PRO A 28 -11.09 -16.06 19.28
C PRO A 28 -12.38 -16.70 18.76
N LYS A 29 -13.49 -15.94 18.80
CA LYS A 29 -14.74 -16.33 18.14
C LYS A 29 -14.42 -16.62 16.66
N PRO A 30 -14.94 -17.72 16.07
CA PRO A 30 -14.86 -17.90 14.62
C PRO A 30 -15.49 -16.67 13.95
N THR A 31 -14.65 -15.87 13.32
CA THR A 31 -15.07 -14.77 12.46
C THR A 31 -15.49 -15.41 11.14
N GLU A 32 -16.74 -15.24 10.74
CA GLU A 32 -17.12 -15.52 9.35
C GLU A 32 -16.23 -14.71 8.43
N ALA A 33 -15.73 -15.36 7.37
CA ALA A 33 -14.95 -14.68 6.36
C ALA A 33 -15.80 -13.53 5.79
N PRO A 34 -15.28 -12.29 5.74
CA PRO A 34 -15.96 -11.22 5.05
C PRO A 34 -16.20 -11.64 3.59
N PRO A 35 -17.31 -11.21 2.97
CA PRO A 35 -17.53 -11.44 1.54
C PRO A 35 -16.31 -10.94 0.75
N PRO A 36 -15.98 -11.56 -0.40
CA PRO A 36 -14.85 -11.12 -1.20
C PRO A 36 -15.02 -9.64 -1.53
N THR A 37 -14.12 -8.82 -0.98
CA THR A 37 -14.03 -7.41 -1.31
C THR A 37 -13.57 -7.33 -2.77
N GLU A 38 -14.42 -6.77 -3.63
CA GLU A 38 -14.00 -6.41 -4.99
C GLU A 38 -12.79 -5.49 -4.89
N ALA A 39 -11.72 -5.86 -5.58
CA ALA A 39 -10.55 -4.99 -5.66
C ALA A 39 -11.01 -3.63 -6.19
N PRO A 40 -10.64 -2.52 -5.54
CA PRO A 40 -10.95 -1.21 -6.07
C PRO A 40 -10.42 -1.14 -7.51
N ALA A 41 -11.25 -0.64 -8.41
CA ALA A 41 -10.84 -0.40 -9.80
C ALA A 41 -9.50 0.37 -9.78
N PRO A 42 -8.54 0.03 -10.66
CA PRO A 42 -7.30 0.76 -10.78
C PRO A 42 -7.64 2.25 -10.89
N THR A 43 -7.23 3.03 -9.89
CA THR A 43 -7.33 4.48 -9.99
C THR A 43 -6.26 4.88 -10.99
N GLU A 44 -6.67 5.31 -12.19
CA GLU A 44 -5.74 5.94 -13.13
C GLU A 44 -5.08 7.12 -12.41
N ALA A 45 -3.75 7.07 -12.35
CA ALA A 45 -2.99 8.20 -11.86
C ALA A 45 -3.35 9.42 -12.74
N PRO A 46 -3.54 10.61 -12.16
CA PRO A 46 -3.84 11.80 -12.95
C PRO A 46 -2.76 11.97 -14.02
N GLU A 47 -3.17 12.18 -15.27
CA GLU A 47 -2.24 12.56 -16.35
C GLU A 47 -1.49 13.82 -15.92
N VAL A 48 -0.24 13.65 -15.51
CA VAL A 48 0.64 14.78 -15.19
C VAL A 48 1.03 15.41 -16.51
N LYS A 49 0.36 16.51 -16.88
CA LYS A 49 0.73 17.32 -18.05
C LYS A 49 2.08 17.98 -17.77
N PHE A 50 3.13 17.44 -18.37
CA PHE A 50 4.48 17.98 -18.24
C PHE A 50 4.63 19.19 -19.17
N ARG A 51 4.79 20.36 -18.56
CA ARG A 51 4.93 21.65 -19.26
C ARG A 51 6.39 21.98 -19.50
N VAL A 52 6.73 22.39 -20.72
CA VAL A 52 8.08 22.73 -21.15
C VAL A 52 8.05 24.09 -21.82
N GLY A 53 9.05 24.93 -21.54
CA GLY A 53 9.24 26.19 -22.26
C GLY A 53 10.68 26.28 -22.77
N MET A 54 10.83 26.61 -24.05
CA MET A 54 12.14 26.88 -24.65
C MET A 54 12.47 28.37 -24.52
N VAL A 55 13.67 28.67 -24.03
CA VAL A 55 14.24 30.02 -24.03
C VAL A 55 15.41 30.03 -25.01
N SER A 56 15.34 30.86 -26.04
CA SER A 56 16.43 31.03 -27.00
C SER A 56 17.45 32.04 -26.50
N ASP A 57 18.70 31.91 -26.97
CA ASP A 57 19.69 32.98 -26.89
C ASP A 57 19.38 34.06 -27.97
N VAL A 58 20.38 34.87 -28.33
CA VAL A 58 20.29 35.80 -29.46
C VAL A 58 20.03 35.10 -30.79
N GLY A 59 19.39 35.81 -31.74
CA GLY A 59 19.13 35.32 -33.10
C GLY A 59 17.73 34.76 -33.34
N GLY A 60 16.94 34.49 -32.28
CA GLY A 60 15.55 34.04 -32.43
C GLY A 60 15.42 32.57 -32.88
N ILE A 61 14.19 32.15 -33.17
CA ILE A 61 13.88 30.76 -33.54
C ILE A 61 14.27 30.46 -35.00
N ASP A 62 14.30 31.47 -35.87
CA ASP A 62 14.59 31.37 -37.30
C ASP A 62 16.09 31.54 -37.62
N ASP A 63 16.96 31.06 -36.73
CA ASP A 63 18.42 31.20 -36.86
C ASP A 63 19.05 30.23 -37.89
N ALA A 64 18.24 29.39 -38.56
CA ALA A 64 18.66 28.32 -39.45
C ALA A 64 19.74 27.39 -38.85
N SER A 65 19.78 27.30 -37.51
CA SER A 65 20.84 26.62 -36.78
C SER A 65 20.31 26.08 -35.45
N PHE A 66 20.93 26.45 -34.34
CA PHE A 66 20.74 25.81 -33.06
C PHE A 66 19.35 26.06 -32.48
N ASN A 67 18.84 27.29 -32.54
CA ASN A 67 17.53 27.62 -31.99
C ASN A 67 16.42 26.98 -32.83
N GLU A 68 16.51 27.00 -34.15
CA GLU A 68 15.53 26.37 -35.03
C GLU A 68 15.46 24.85 -34.77
N ASN A 69 16.61 24.19 -34.68
CA ASN A 69 16.67 22.75 -34.38
C ASN A 69 16.12 22.43 -32.98
N THR A 70 16.39 23.28 -31.99
CA THR A 70 15.88 23.08 -30.62
C THR A 70 14.36 23.26 -30.57
N TRP A 71 13.82 24.25 -31.29
CA TRP A 71 12.39 24.48 -31.42
C TRP A 71 11.67 23.34 -32.13
N LYS A 72 12.29 22.81 -33.19
CA LYS A 72 11.79 21.59 -33.84
C LYS A 72 11.75 20.41 -32.87
N GLY A 73 12.81 20.20 -32.08
CA GLY A 73 12.84 19.14 -31.07
C GLY A 73 11.73 19.26 -30.02
N LEU A 74 11.39 20.49 -29.60
CA LEU A 74 10.28 20.73 -28.68
C LEU A 74 8.92 20.37 -29.30
N GLN A 75 8.67 20.73 -30.56
CA GLN A 75 7.45 20.36 -31.27
C GLN A 75 7.35 18.85 -31.47
N ASP A 76 8.45 18.20 -31.87
CA ASP A 76 8.50 16.75 -32.04
C ASP A 76 8.22 16.04 -30.70
N ALA A 77 8.70 16.58 -29.57
CA ALA A 77 8.40 16.07 -28.23
C ALA A 77 6.92 16.23 -27.85
N GLN A 78 6.28 17.36 -28.20
CA GLN A 78 4.83 17.53 -27.98
C GLN A 78 4.04 16.45 -28.72
N GLU A 79 4.39 16.15 -29.97
CA GLU A 79 3.70 15.14 -30.78
C GLU A 79 3.97 13.71 -30.29
N GLN A 80 5.23 13.39 -29.94
CA GLN A 80 5.66 12.02 -29.67
C GLN A 80 5.53 11.62 -28.20
N LEU A 81 5.66 12.59 -27.28
CA LEU A 81 5.76 12.35 -25.85
C LEU A 81 4.61 12.96 -25.06
N GLY A 82 3.73 13.74 -25.70
CA GLY A 82 2.56 14.34 -25.06
C GLY A 82 2.90 15.45 -24.05
N VAL A 83 4.06 16.08 -24.18
CA VAL A 83 4.40 17.27 -23.38
C VAL A 83 3.63 18.49 -23.87
N GLU A 84 3.36 19.44 -22.98
CA GLU A 84 2.78 20.74 -23.33
C GLU A 84 3.93 21.73 -23.53
N ALA A 85 4.17 22.15 -24.77
CA ALA A 85 5.25 23.05 -25.18
C ALA A 85 4.81 24.52 -25.29
#